data_AF-A0A968P1H5-F1
#
_entry.id   AF-A0A968P1H5-F1
#
_cell.length_a   1.000
_cell.length_b   1.000
_cell.length_c   1.000
_cell.angle_alpha   90.00
_cell.angle_beta   90.00
_cell.angle_gamma   90.00
#
_symmetry.space_group_name_H-M   'P 1'
#
loop_
_entity.id
_entity.type
_entity.pdbx_description
1 polymer ?
#
loop_
_entity_poly.entity_id
_entity_poly.type
_entity_poly.pdbx_seq_one_letter_code
_entity_poly.pdbx_strand_id
1 'polypeptide(L)'
;MDEASVLFTVGKSSKETKVMAEGARELTDKIAKLGRAAGIHLILATQKVVKETIDTRVQTNINAKMCFRVNTIASSMTVLNNKKAAELPDIKGRGIWSVGSNDLVVQVPYLDSEEITEELAELTAKFNGEASPLKQKMLQTMAPKEKRSKTNAMSQEEVEQHEAEETHDGD
;
A
#
# COMPACT_ATOMS: atom_id res chain seq x y z
N MET A 1 5.09 -0.09 3.82
CA MET A 1 3.81 -0.54 3.23
C MET A 1 3.15 0.65 2.57
N ASP A 2 2.76 0.52 1.31
CA ASP A 2 2.24 1.65 0.50
C ASP A 2 0.77 1.97 0.78
N GLU A 3 -0.06 0.95 1.04
CA GLU A 3 -1.46 1.14 1.41
C GLU A 3 -1.84 0.28 2.64
N ALA A 4 -1.75 0.89 3.82
CA ALA A 4 -2.03 0.24 5.09
C ALA A 4 -3.49 -0.22 5.20
N SER A 5 -4.45 0.45 4.56
CA SER A 5 -5.86 0.05 4.63
C SER A 5 -6.10 -1.37 4.08
N VAL A 6 -5.25 -1.88 3.17
CA VAL A 6 -5.33 -3.27 2.70
C VAL A 6 -5.12 -4.26 3.85
N LEU A 7 -4.25 -3.92 4.79
CA LEU A 7 -3.97 -4.77 5.95
C LEU A 7 -5.10 -4.71 6.99
N PHE A 8 -5.66 -3.52 7.22
CA PHE A 8 -6.60 -3.28 8.32
C PHE A 8 -8.09 -3.37 7.91
N THR A 9 -8.42 -3.21 6.63
CA THR A 9 -9.79 -3.30 6.09
C THR A 9 -10.01 -4.62 5.37
N VAL A 10 -10.13 -5.71 6.12
CA VAL A 10 -10.44 -7.03 5.56
C VAL A 10 -11.96 -7.19 5.52
N GLY A 11 -12.56 -6.91 4.35
CA GLY A 11 -14.00 -7.02 4.12
C GLY A 11 -14.52 -8.48 4.09
N LYS A 12 -15.57 -8.74 3.32
CA LYS A 12 -16.06 -10.12 3.04
C LYS A 12 -15.01 -10.89 2.23
N SER A 13 -14.06 -11.50 2.93
CA SER A 13 -12.99 -12.32 2.38
C SER A 13 -13.04 -13.74 2.96
N SER A 14 -12.32 -14.66 2.33
CA SER A 14 -12.24 -16.05 2.76
C SER A 14 -11.67 -16.16 4.19
N LYS A 15 -12.01 -17.25 4.89
CA LYS A 15 -11.49 -17.52 6.25
C LYS A 15 -9.95 -17.48 6.28
N GLU A 16 -9.30 -18.02 5.26
CA GLU A 16 -7.85 -18.01 5.10
C GLU A 16 -7.28 -16.59 4.99
N THR A 17 -7.90 -15.72 4.20
CA THR A 17 -7.45 -14.33 4.03
C THR A 17 -7.51 -13.57 5.34
N LYS A 18 -8.53 -13.82 6.16
CA LYS A 18 -8.67 -13.22 7.49
C LYS A 18 -7.55 -13.65 8.43
N VAL A 19 -7.24 -14.95 8.46
CA VAL A 19 -6.15 -15.49 9.29
C VAL A 19 -4.80 -14.90 8.87
N MET A 20 -4.52 -14.83 7.57
CA MET A 20 -3.27 -14.21 7.09
C MET A 20 -3.18 -12.72 7.44
N ALA A 21 -4.28 -11.97 7.28
CA ALA A 21 -4.29 -10.56 7.62
C ALA A 21 -4.11 -10.32 9.12
N GLU A 22 -4.69 -11.17 9.97
CA GLU A 22 -4.51 -11.10 11.41
C GLU A 22 -3.04 -11.36 11.82
N GLY A 23 -2.42 -12.39 11.25
CA GLY A 23 -0.98 -12.65 11.46
C GLY A 23 -0.11 -11.48 11.00
N ALA A 24 -0.41 -10.89 9.84
CA ALA A 24 0.33 -9.73 9.33
C ALA A 24 0.16 -8.47 10.22
N ARG A 25 -1.04 -8.25 10.79
CA ARG A 25 -1.27 -7.18 11.79
C ARG A 25 -0.48 -7.40 13.05
N GLU A 26 -0.44 -8.63 13.56
CA GLU A 26 0.34 -8.98 14.76
C GLU A 26 1.84 -8.73 14.53
N LEU A 27 2.37 -9.12 13.38
CA LEU A 27 3.76 -8.85 13.01
C LEU A 27 4.03 -7.34 12.90
N THR A 28 3.10 -6.59 12.32
CA THR A 28 3.21 -5.12 12.21
C THR A 28 3.27 -4.45 13.58
N ASP A 29 2.43 -4.89 14.53
CA ASP A 29 2.45 -4.42 15.92
C ASP A 29 3.77 -4.76 16.63
N LYS A 30 4.29 -5.97 16.44
CA LYS A 30 5.61 -6.37 16.98
C LYS A 30 6.75 -5.52 16.42
N ILE A 31 6.76 -5.26 15.12
CA ILE A 31 7.75 -4.39 14.48
C ILE A 31 7.64 -2.96 15.02
N ALA A 32 6.42 -2.42 15.15
CA ALA A 32 6.23 -1.07 15.68
C ALA A 32 6.78 -0.92 17.10
N LYS A 33 6.60 -1.94 17.96
CA LYS A 33 7.06 -1.95 19.36
C LYS A 33 8.56 -2.18 19.51
N LEU A 34 9.11 -3.17 18.79
CA LEU A 34 10.47 -3.68 19.04
C LEU A 34 11.49 -3.26 17.98
N GLY A 35 11.03 -2.79 16.81
CA GLY A 35 11.87 -2.55 15.65
C GLY A 35 12.99 -1.53 15.91
N ARG A 36 12.73 -0.50 16.72
CA ARG A 36 13.73 0.54 17.03
C ARG A 36 15.02 -0.03 17.62
N ALA A 37 14.93 -0.95 18.57
CA ALA A 37 16.11 -1.55 19.21
C ALA A 37 16.88 -2.47 18.25
N ALA A 38 16.19 -3.03 17.25
CA ALA A 38 16.76 -3.91 16.24
C ALA A 38 17.23 -3.18 14.97
N GLY A 39 17.07 -1.86 14.88
CA GLY A 39 17.35 -1.10 13.65
C GLY A 39 16.36 -1.39 12.51
N ILE A 40 15.16 -1.88 12.82
CA ILE A 40 14.09 -2.14 11.85
C ILE A 40 13.14 -0.95 11.84
N HIS A 41 12.98 -0.32 10.68
CA HIS A 41 12.12 0.84 10.50
C HIS A 41 10.84 0.48 9.75
N LEU A 42 9.70 0.88 10.32
CA LEU A 42 8.38 0.69 9.72
C LEU A 42 7.87 2.00 9.12
N ILE A 43 7.65 2.01 7.81
CA ILE A 43 6.98 3.10 7.10
C ILE A 43 5.60 2.60 6.66
N LEU A 44 4.54 3.26 7.13
CA LEU A 44 3.16 3.01 6.74
C LEU A 44 2.62 4.21 5.98
N ALA A 45 2.15 3.97 4.75
CA ALA A 45 1.45 4.94 3.95
C ALA A 45 0.01 4.47 3.69
N THR A 46 -0.89 5.41 3.45
CA THR A 46 -2.29 5.15 3.09
C THR A 46 -2.92 6.39 2.47
N GLN A 47 -3.81 6.19 1.49
CA GLN A 47 -4.66 7.24 0.95
C GLN A 47 -6.01 7.30 1.66
N LYS A 48 -6.45 6.21 2.28
CA LYS A 48 -7.76 6.10 2.94
C LYS A 48 -7.62 6.37 4.42
N VAL A 49 -7.87 7.60 4.84
CA VAL A 49 -7.83 7.96 6.26
C VAL A 49 -9.18 7.68 6.92
N VAL A 50 -9.40 6.45 7.37
CA VAL A 50 -10.52 6.07 8.27
C VAL A 50 -9.99 5.62 9.63
N LYS A 51 -10.84 5.64 10.65
CA LYS A 51 -10.46 5.31 12.04
C LYS A 51 -9.82 3.91 12.15
N GLU A 52 -10.23 3.01 11.27
CA GLU A 52 -9.78 1.61 11.21
C GLU A 52 -8.55 1.41 10.31
N THR A 53 -8.04 2.44 9.62
CA THR A 53 -6.93 2.28 8.67
C THR A 53 -5.60 1.93 9.34
N ILE A 54 -5.38 2.41 10.56
CA ILE A 54 -4.15 2.12 11.32
C ILE A 54 -4.58 1.77 12.74
N ASP A 55 -4.34 0.53 13.16
CA ASP A 55 -4.66 0.04 14.51
C ASP A 55 -4.03 0.96 15.57
N THR A 56 -4.79 1.31 16.60
CA THR A 56 -4.34 2.18 17.70
C THR A 56 -3.05 1.68 18.34
N ARG A 57 -2.86 0.37 18.47
CA ARG A 57 -1.63 -0.25 19.04
C ARG A 57 -0.40 0.08 18.20
N VAL A 58 -0.57 0.18 16.88
CA VAL A 58 0.50 0.59 15.96
C VAL A 58 0.73 2.10 16.09
N GLN A 59 -0.34 2.90 16.11
CA GLN A 59 -0.23 4.35 16.21
C GLN A 59 0.48 4.84 17.49
N THR A 60 0.27 4.17 18.63
CA THR A 60 0.93 4.54 19.89
C THR A 60 2.45 4.28 19.89
N ASN A 61 2.95 3.48 18.94
CA ASN A 61 4.37 3.18 18.79
C ASN A 61 5.01 3.94 17.61
N ILE A 62 4.25 4.74 16.87
CA ILE A 62 4.75 5.58 15.77
C ILE A 62 4.87 7.03 16.27
N ASN A 63 6.11 7.44 16.54
CA ASN A 63 6.42 8.79 17.04
C ASN A 63 6.44 9.86 15.96
N ALA A 64 6.66 9.46 14.70
CA ALA A 64 6.83 10.37 13.58
C ALA A 64 5.72 10.14 12.55
N LYS A 65 5.00 11.20 12.21
CA LYS A 65 3.85 11.16 11.30
C LYS A 65 4.01 12.24 10.23
N MET A 66 3.79 11.87 8.97
CA MET A 66 3.66 12.80 7.87
C MET A 66 2.20 12.80 7.41
N CYS A 67 1.59 13.98 7.29
CA CYS A 67 0.24 14.10 6.75
C CYS A 67 0.20 15.24 5.73
N PHE A 68 -0.14 14.90 4.49
CA PHE A 68 -0.46 15.90 3.46
C PHE A 68 -1.84 16.51 3.73
N ARG A 69 -2.21 17.52 2.94
CA ARG A 69 -3.53 18.13 3.01
C ARG A 69 -4.63 17.05 2.93
N VAL A 70 -5.57 17.11 3.87
CA VAL A 70 -6.78 16.27 3.89
C VAL A 70 -8.03 17.12 3.82
N ASN A 71 -9.13 16.55 3.35
CA ASN A 71 -10.37 17.31 3.11
C ASN A 71 -11.18 17.58 4.39
N THR A 72 -10.97 16.81 5.46
CA THR A 72 -11.79 16.92 6.68
C THR A 72 -10.94 17.01 7.94
N ILE A 73 -11.45 17.74 8.93
CA ILE A 73 -10.88 17.77 10.29
C ILE A 73 -10.84 16.37 10.88
N ALA A 74 -11.86 15.54 10.65
CA ALA A 74 -11.89 14.15 11.15
C ALA A 74 -10.69 13.33 10.64
N SER A 75 -10.38 13.40 9.34
CA SER A 75 -9.20 12.73 8.77
C SER A 75 -7.90 13.28 9.38
N SER A 76 -7.80 14.59 9.57
CA SER A 76 -6.63 15.20 10.22
C SER A 76 -6.46 14.71 11.65
N MET A 77 -7.56 14.64 12.41
CA MET A 77 -7.57 14.11 13.78
C MET A 77 -7.16 12.64 13.82
N THR A 78 -7.61 11.82 12.87
CA THR A 78 -7.23 10.41 12.79
C THR A 78 -5.71 10.21 12.63
N VAL A 79 -5.04 11.07 11.87
CA VAL A 79 -3.58 10.94 11.63
C VAL A 79 -2.79 11.69 12.70
N LEU A 80 -3.01 13.00 12.83
CA LEU A 80 -2.19 13.91 13.62
C LEU A 80 -2.72 14.18 15.03
N ASN A 81 -3.92 13.70 15.38
CA ASN A 81 -4.63 14.09 16.61
C ASN A 81 -4.87 15.61 16.74
N ASN A 82 -4.87 16.33 15.61
CA ASN A 82 -5.19 17.74 15.53
C ASN A 82 -5.79 18.08 14.16
N LYS A 83 -6.26 19.31 13.97
CA LYS A 83 -6.94 19.77 12.74
C LYS A 83 -6.01 20.35 11.65
N LYS A 84 -4.71 20.46 11.91
CA LYS A 84 -3.79 21.29 11.10
C LYS A 84 -3.66 20.81 9.66
N ALA A 85 -3.75 19.51 9.39
CA ALA A 85 -3.65 18.99 8.02
C ALA A 85 -4.87 19.34 7.16
N ALA A 86 -6.04 19.55 7.76
CA ALA A 86 -7.24 20.03 7.05
C ALA A 86 -7.16 21.52 6.71
N GLU A 87 -6.37 22.28 7.48
CA GLU A 87 -6.16 23.72 7.34
C GLU A 87 -4.98 24.08 6.43
N LEU A 88 -4.20 23.09 5.96
CA LEU A 88 -3.09 23.33 5.02
C LEU A 88 -3.59 23.97 3.72
N PRO A 89 -2.84 24.91 3.13
CA PRO A 89 -3.15 25.43 1.81
C PRO A 89 -3.05 24.32 0.76
N ASP A 90 -3.84 24.44 -0.31
CA ASP A 90 -3.85 23.47 -1.41
C ASP A 90 -2.63 23.66 -2.33
N ILE A 91 -1.48 23.19 -1.84
CA ILE A 91 -0.20 23.22 -2.54
C ILE A 91 0.30 21.77 -2.62
N LYS A 92 0.54 21.26 -3.82
CA LYS A 92 1.06 19.90 -4.01
C LYS A 92 2.37 19.70 -3.23
N GLY A 93 2.50 18.58 -2.54
CA GLY A 93 3.67 18.27 -1.70
C GLY A 93 3.73 19.02 -0.35
N ARG A 94 2.75 19.89 -0.05
CA ARG A 94 2.63 20.54 1.27
C ARG A 94 2.07 19.58 2.29
N GLY A 95 2.81 19.38 3.38
CA GLY A 95 2.39 18.50 4.47
C GLY A 95 2.80 19.01 5.84
N ILE A 96 2.43 18.25 6.86
CA ILE A 96 2.88 18.42 8.23
C ILE A 96 3.72 17.21 8.61
N TRP A 97 4.94 17.49 9.05
CA TRP A 97 5.79 16.55 9.74
C TRP A 97 5.61 16.72 11.25
N SER A 98 5.06 15.71 11.90
CA SER A 98 4.79 15.70 13.34
C SER A 98 5.71 14.70 14.03
N VAL A 99 6.47 15.16 15.02
CA VAL A 99 7.30 14.30 15.89
C VAL A 99 7.01 14.65 17.33
N GLY A 100 6.40 13.70 18.06
CA GLY A 100 5.94 13.96 19.41
C GLY A 100 4.88 15.06 19.44
N SER A 101 5.21 16.20 20.05
CA SER A 101 4.32 17.37 20.14
C SER A 101 4.71 18.48 19.15
N ASN A 102 5.73 18.28 18.33
CA ASN A 102 6.24 19.30 17.43
C ASN A 102 5.71 19.05 16.01
N ASP A 103 4.95 20.01 15.49
CA ASP A 103 4.41 19.97 14.13
C ASP A 103 5.12 21.01 13.27
N LEU A 104 5.77 20.55 12.22
CA LEU A 104 6.43 21.39 11.22
C LEU A 104 5.68 21.31 9.90
N VAL A 105 5.32 22.47 9.34
CA VAL A 105 4.83 22.53 7.96
C VAL A 105 6.02 22.37 7.02
N VAL A 106 5.96 21.37 6.14
CA VAL A 106 7.04 21.02 5.21
C VAL A 106 6.57 21.05 3.77
N GLN A 107 7.53 21.28 2.87
CA GLN A 107 7.35 21.11 1.43
C GLN A 107 8.20 19.93 1.00
N VAL A 108 7.57 18.84 0.57
CA VAL A 108 8.26 17.64 0.10
C VAL A 108 8.79 17.89 -1.32
N PRO A 109 10.02 17.46 -1.66
CA PRO A 109 10.53 17.54 -3.02
C PRO A 109 9.63 16.76 -3.98
N TYR A 110 9.46 17.31 -5.17
CA TYR A 110 8.88 16.57 -6.28
C TYR A 110 9.99 15.78 -6.96
N LEU A 111 9.74 14.50 -7.22
CA LEU A 111 10.56 13.67 -8.10
C LEU A 111 9.68 13.23 -9.26
N ASP A 112 10.16 13.41 -10.49
CA ASP A 112 9.49 12.90 -11.67
C ASP A 112 9.80 11.42 -11.95
N SER A 113 9.15 10.83 -12.95
CA SER A 113 9.31 9.40 -13.24
C SER A 113 10.69 9.04 -13.81
N GLU A 114 11.34 9.96 -14.49
CA GLU A 114 12.69 9.75 -15.05
C GLU A 114 13.71 9.77 -13.91
N GLU A 115 13.66 10.81 -13.06
CA GLU A 115 14.49 10.93 -11.85
C GLU A 115 14.32 9.72 -10.93
N ILE A 116 13.07 9.26 -10.69
CA ILE A 116 12.81 8.05 -9.89
C ILE A 116 13.50 6.82 -10.50
N THR A 117 13.42 6.66 -11.82
CA THR A 117 13.97 5.48 -12.50
C THR A 117 15.50 5.48 -12.42
N GLU A 118 16.13 6.63 -12.62
CA GLU A 118 17.58 6.82 -12.51
C GLU A 118 18.06 6.54 -11.08
N GLU A 119 17.45 7.18 -10.08
CA GLU A 119 17.78 6.99 -8.66
C GLU A 119 17.60 5.53 -8.22
N LEU A 120 16.52 4.87 -8.66
CA LEU A 120 16.30 3.45 -8.37
C LEU A 120 17.36 2.55 -9.02
N ALA A 121 17.82 2.87 -10.23
CA ALA A 121 18.88 2.11 -10.89
C ALA A 121 20.20 2.22 -10.11
N GLU A 122 20.57 3.43 -9.68
CA GLU A 122 21.77 3.66 -8.87
C GLU A 122 21.69 2.94 -7.51
N LEU A 123 20.57 3.07 -6.80
CA LEU A 123 20.35 2.39 -5.52
C LEU A 123 20.39 0.87 -5.69
N THR A 124 19.75 0.35 -6.73
CA THR A 124 19.75 -1.10 -7.01
C THR A 124 21.17 -1.60 -7.28
N ALA A 125 21.96 -0.88 -8.08
CA ALA A 125 23.35 -1.24 -8.34
C ALA A 125 24.19 -1.23 -7.05
N LYS A 126 24.03 -0.20 -6.22
CA LYS A 126 24.74 -0.05 -4.95
C LYS A 126 24.41 -1.14 -3.94
N PHE A 127 23.13 -1.48 -3.79
CA PHE A 127 22.65 -2.38 -2.74
C PHE A 127 22.48 -3.84 -3.17
N ASN A 128 22.50 -4.15 -4.48
CA ASN A 128 22.48 -5.53 -4.98
C ASN A 128 23.78 -5.97 -5.68
N GLY A 129 24.79 -5.09 -5.77
CA GLY A 129 26.12 -5.42 -6.28
C GLY A 129 26.95 -6.30 -5.33
N GLU A 130 28.14 -6.69 -5.77
CA GLU A 130 29.03 -7.60 -5.03
C GLU A 130 29.52 -7.01 -3.69
N ALA A 131 29.63 -5.68 -3.59
CA ALA A 131 29.99 -4.96 -2.37
C ALA A 131 28.78 -4.53 -1.51
N SER A 132 27.63 -5.20 -1.65
CA SER A 132 26.40 -4.80 -0.97
C SER A 132 26.57 -4.76 0.56
N PRO A 133 26.11 -3.70 1.24
CA PRO A 133 26.07 -3.65 2.70
C PRO A 133 24.94 -4.52 3.29
N LEU A 134 24.08 -5.10 2.45
CA LEU A 134 22.94 -5.89 2.90
C LEU A 134 23.33 -7.36 3.06
N LYS A 135 22.78 -8.00 4.10
CA LYS A 135 22.90 -9.45 4.33
C LYS A 135 22.19 -10.28 3.24
N GLN A 136 21.22 -9.69 2.55
CA GLN A 136 20.42 -10.29 1.50
C GLN A 136 20.12 -9.26 0.41
N LYS A 137 19.93 -9.70 -0.83
CA LYS A 137 19.51 -8.83 -1.92
C LYS A 137 18.17 -8.17 -1.58
N MET A 138 17.97 -6.96 -2.08
CA MET A 138 16.67 -6.28 -2.02
C MET A 138 15.59 -7.16 -2.67
N LEU A 139 14.37 -7.08 -2.14
CA LEU A 139 13.21 -7.68 -2.77
C LEU A 139 13.07 -7.09 -4.18
N GLN A 140 13.17 -7.95 -5.20
CA GLN A 140 12.91 -7.53 -6.56
C GLN A 140 11.42 -7.19 -6.68
N THR A 141 11.10 -6.00 -7.18
CA THR A 141 9.72 -5.68 -7.57
C THR A 141 9.29 -6.70 -8.62
N MET A 142 8.14 -7.33 -8.42
CA MET A 142 7.51 -8.10 -9.49
C MET A 142 7.38 -7.15 -10.69
N ALA A 143 7.99 -7.53 -11.81
CA ALA A 143 7.90 -6.76 -13.05
C ALA A 143 6.42 -6.41 -13.30
N PRO A 144 6.10 -5.21 -13.82
CA PRO A 144 4.73 -4.87 -14.19
C PRO A 144 4.19 -5.98 -15.07
N LYS A 145 3.12 -6.66 -14.63
CA LYS A 145 2.43 -7.63 -15.48
C LYS A 145 2.04 -6.89 -16.75
N GLU A 146 2.64 -7.25 -17.87
CA GLU A 146 2.23 -6.75 -19.18
C GLU A 146 0.71 -6.88 -19.27
N LYS A 147 0.05 -5.79 -19.68
CA LYS A 147 -1.39 -5.77 -19.92
C LYS A 147 -1.70 -6.95 -20.83
N ARG A 148 -2.44 -7.95 -20.33
CA ARG A 148 -3.03 -8.99 -21.18
C ARG A 148 -3.78 -8.28 -22.30
N SER A 149 -3.22 -8.33 -23.51
CA SER A 149 -3.93 -7.89 -24.70
C SER A 149 -5.21 -8.72 -24.77
N LYS A 150 -6.36 -8.05 -24.84
CA LYS A 150 -7.62 -8.71 -25.15
C LYS A 150 -7.58 -9.08 -26.62
N THR A 151 -7.11 -10.29 -26.91
CA THR A 151 -7.34 -10.93 -28.20
C THR A 151 -7.78 -12.35 -27.93
N ASN A 152 -9.10 -12.55 -27.94
CA ASN A 152 -9.67 -13.64 -28.71
C ASN A 152 -11.11 -13.26 -29.01
N ALA A 153 -11.31 -12.86 -30.26
CA ALA A 153 -12.60 -12.90 -30.93
C ALA A 153 -13.08 -14.36 -30.88
N MET A 154 -14.17 -14.61 -30.16
CA MET A 154 -14.91 -15.85 -30.31
C MET A 154 -15.62 -15.79 -31.67
N SER A 155 -15.17 -16.64 -32.58
CA SER A 155 -15.87 -17.00 -33.81
C SER A 155 -17.25 -17.55 -33.46
N GLN A 156 -18.27 -16.90 -34.02
CA GLN A 156 -19.63 -17.41 -34.08
C GLN A 156 -19.64 -18.59 -35.05
N GLU A 157 -19.47 -19.82 -34.56
CA GLU A 157 -19.73 -21.02 -35.37
C GLU A 157 -20.07 -22.30 -34.57
N GLU A 158 -20.15 -22.25 -33.22
CA GLU A 158 -20.40 -23.45 -32.39
C GLU A 158 -21.75 -23.46 -31.63
N VAL A 159 -22.72 -22.61 -31.98
CA VAL A 159 -24.03 -22.57 -31.29
C VAL A 159 -25.15 -23.31 -32.05
N GLU A 160 -24.94 -23.80 -33.28
CA GLU A 160 -26.00 -24.46 -34.07
C GLU A 160 -25.90 -25.99 -34.19
N GLN A 161 -25.04 -26.67 -33.42
CA GLN A 161 -24.93 -28.14 -33.47
C GLN A 161 -25.40 -28.88 -32.21
N HIS A 162 -26.03 -28.19 -31.25
CA HIS A 162 -26.52 -28.83 -30.02
C HIS A 162 -28.05 -28.96 -29.91
N GLU A 163 -28.83 -28.64 -30.96
CA GLU A 163 -30.30 -28.81 -31.00
C GLU A 163 -30.80 -29.93 -31.94
N ALA A 164 -29.92 -30.80 -32.47
CA ALA A 164 -30.31 -31.82 -33.45
C ALA A 164 -30.23 -33.29 -33.00
N GLU A 165 -29.94 -33.60 -31.72
CA GLU A 165 -29.71 -34.99 -31.27
C GLU A 165 -30.52 -35.48 -30.06
N GLU A 166 -31.61 -34.80 -29.66
CA GLU A 166 -32.50 -35.28 -28.58
C GLU A 166 -33.99 -35.31 -28.95
N THR A 167 -34.35 -35.86 -30.12
CA THR A 167 -35.71 -36.41 -30.33
C THR A 167 -35.72 -37.56 -31.35
N HIS A 168 -35.08 -38.69 -31.05
CA HIS A 168 -35.45 -39.97 -31.69
C HIS A 168 -35.00 -41.16 -30.83
N ASP A 169 -35.85 -41.59 -29.89
CA ASP A 169 -36.07 -43.00 -29.56
C ASP A 169 -37.19 -43.13 -28.51
N GLY A 170 -38.30 -43.77 -28.88
CA GLY A 170 -39.36 -44.15 -27.94
C GLY A 170 -40.73 -44.36 -28.58
N ASP A 171 -40.96 -45.59 -29.06
CA ASP A 171 -42.22 -46.26 -29.48
C ASP A 171 -42.86 -45.93 -30.85
#